data_AF-A0A8S4QAC4-F1
#
_entry.id   AF-A0A8S4QAC4-F1
#
_cell.length_a   1.000
_cell.length_b   1.000
_cell.length_c   1.000
_cell.angle_alpha   90.00
_cell.angle_beta   90.00
_cell.angle_gamma   90.00
#
_symmetry.space_group_name_H-M   'P 1'
#
loop_
_entity.id
_entity.type
_entity.pdbx_description
1 polymer ?
#
loop_
_entity_poly.entity_id
_entity_poly.type
_entity_poly.pdbx_seq_one_letter_code
_entity_poly.pdbx_strand_id
1 'polypeptide(L)'
;ALGDRLLKSDVGKMPLIHASRSRQPTYFYRFSYKWQYSFSNILARNYESYGVSHADDVILVLKFLPKETTRAEDLQMRAALLDMIYSYATTGVPKLPNAPKWLKVKPDQTELSYMEIAGPRDMTMKSSADFGNKTFWSSLGFNENENYNGIYDEF
;
A
#
# COMPACT_ATOMS: atom_id res chain seq x y z
N ALA A 1 1.53 -5.75 14.42
CA ALA A 1 1.50 -4.81 15.56
C ALA A 1 1.98 -3.40 15.14
N LEU A 2 3.28 -3.08 15.15
CA LEU A 2 3.73 -1.68 14.92
C LEU A 2 3.31 -1.09 13.56
N GLY A 3 3.51 -1.83 12.46
CA GLY A 3 3.09 -1.37 11.13
C GLY A 3 1.58 -1.26 10.94
N ASP A 4 0.79 -1.95 11.78
CA ASP A 4 -0.66 -1.80 11.75
C ASP A 4 -1.03 -0.44 12.34
N ARG A 5 -0.47 -0.11 13.51
CA ARG A 5 -0.71 1.15 14.23
C ARG A 5 -0.21 2.40 13.52
N LEU A 6 0.99 2.36 12.96
CA LEU A 6 1.61 3.54 12.35
C LEU A 6 1.10 3.81 10.94
N LEU A 7 0.56 2.81 10.26
CA LEU A 7 0.22 2.90 8.83
C LEU A 7 -1.15 2.30 8.55
N LYS A 8 -1.30 0.97 8.66
CA LYS A 8 -2.43 0.27 8.03
C LYS A 8 -3.80 0.66 8.60
N SER A 9 -3.92 0.87 9.92
CA SER A 9 -5.22 1.17 10.57
C SER A 9 -5.84 2.46 10.04
N ASP A 10 -5.03 3.49 9.83
CA ASP A 10 -5.51 4.79 9.38
C ASP A 10 -5.47 4.92 7.87
N VAL A 11 -4.41 4.43 7.21
CA VAL A 11 -4.33 4.35 5.75
C VAL A 11 -5.49 3.52 5.17
N GLY A 12 -5.98 2.51 5.88
CA GLY A 12 -7.17 1.74 5.47
C GLY A 12 -8.50 2.51 5.58
N LYS A 13 -8.61 3.50 6.47
CA LYS A 13 -9.82 4.34 6.61
C LYS A 13 -9.87 5.44 5.55
N MET A 14 -8.71 6.02 5.22
CA MET A 14 -8.58 7.13 4.28
C MET A 14 -9.28 6.93 2.92
N PRO A 15 -9.16 5.80 2.22
CA PRO A 15 -9.82 5.62 0.93
C PRO A 15 -11.35 5.59 1.04
N LEU A 16 -11.91 5.06 2.14
CA LEU A 16 -13.37 5.09 2.37
C LEU A 16 -13.85 6.53 2.60
N ILE A 17 -13.12 7.30 3.42
CA ILE A 17 -13.41 8.71 3.67
C ILE A 17 -13.30 9.52 2.38
N HIS A 18 -12.21 9.33 1.63
CA HIS A 18 -11.97 10.02 0.37
C HIS A 18 -13.07 9.72 -0.65
N ALA A 19 -13.44 8.44 -0.83
CA ALA A 19 -14.52 8.03 -1.73
C ALA A 19 -15.88 8.61 -1.30
N SER A 20 -16.19 8.64 0.00
CA SER A 20 -17.45 9.17 0.53
C SER A 20 -17.55 10.70 0.37
N ARG A 21 -16.47 11.44 0.70
CA ARG A 21 -16.46 12.90 0.71
C ARG A 21 -16.26 13.54 -0.66
N SER A 22 -15.30 13.04 -1.43
CA SER A 22 -14.96 13.63 -2.74
C SER A 22 -15.84 13.11 -3.87
N ARG A 23 -16.47 11.94 -3.68
CA ARG A 23 -17.15 11.16 -4.73
C ARG A 23 -16.25 10.81 -5.93
N GLN A 24 -14.94 10.96 -5.81
CA GLN A 24 -13.99 10.63 -6.87
C GLN A 24 -13.65 9.14 -6.89
N PRO A 25 -13.34 8.57 -8.07
CA PRO A 25 -12.83 7.20 -8.18
C PRO A 25 -11.62 6.99 -7.29
N THR A 26 -11.73 6.07 -6.34
CA THR A 26 -10.67 5.74 -5.38
C THR A 26 -10.24 4.30 -5.55
N TYR A 27 -8.94 4.05 -5.58
CA TYR A 27 -8.34 2.71 -5.67
C TYR A 27 -7.38 2.51 -4.52
N PHE A 28 -7.30 1.29 -4.00
CA PHE A 28 -6.43 0.95 -2.87
C PHE A 28 -5.75 -0.39 -3.12
N TYR A 29 -4.47 -0.51 -2.74
CA TYR A 29 -3.71 -1.75 -2.79
C TYR A 29 -3.01 -2.05 -1.46
N ARG A 30 -2.68 -3.32 -1.28
CA ARG A 30 -1.71 -3.80 -0.30
C ARG A 30 -0.60 -4.53 -1.03
N PHE A 31 0.62 -4.04 -0.90
CA PHE A 31 1.80 -4.71 -1.43
C PHE A 31 2.36 -5.70 -0.41
N SER A 32 2.51 -6.96 -0.81
CA SER A 32 2.96 -8.06 0.05
C SER A 32 4.02 -8.94 -0.61
N TYR A 33 4.57 -8.52 -1.76
CA TYR A 33 5.68 -9.18 -2.43
C TYR A 33 7.05 -8.82 -1.82
N LYS A 34 7.78 -9.81 -1.32
CA LYS A 34 9.17 -9.62 -0.83
C LYS A 34 10.17 -9.82 -1.98
N TRP A 35 10.75 -8.71 -2.42
CA TRP A 35 11.77 -8.69 -3.48
C TRP A 35 13.20 -8.88 -2.92
N GLN A 36 14.18 -9.17 -3.80
CA GLN A 36 15.52 -9.64 -3.42
C GLN A 36 16.33 -8.68 -2.53
N TYR A 37 16.11 -7.37 -2.64
CA TYR A 37 16.76 -6.36 -1.81
C TYR A 37 15.77 -5.57 -0.97
N SER A 38 14.79 -6.28 -0.41
CA SER A 38 13.86 -5.73 0.57
C SER A 38 14.57 -4.83 1.57
N PHE A 39 14.00 -3.65 1.86
CA PHE A 39 14.61 -2.62 2.70
C PHE A 39 14.87 -3.13 4.13
N SER A 40 14.13 -4.16 4.57
CA SER A 40 14.40 -4.91 5.79
C SER A 40 15.83 -5.41 5.87
N ASN A 41 16.44 -5.81 4.75
CA ASN A 41 17.79 -6.37 4.76
C ASN A 41 18.83 -5.33 5.18
N ILE A 42 18.61 -4.07 4.82
CA ILE A 42 19.46 -2.94 5.19
C ILE A 42 19.23 -2.57 6.66
N LEU A 43 17.96 -2.42 7.05
CA LEU A 43 17.60 -1.99 8.41
C LEU A 43 17.94 -3.04 9.48
N ALA A 44 17.70 -4.32 9.21
CA ALA A 44 17.99 -5.43 10.11
C ALA A 44 19.44 -5.93 9.99
N ARG A 45 20.18 -5.49 8.97
CA ARG A 45 21.57 -5.89 8.67
C ARG A 45 21.74 -7.40 8.51
N ASN A 46 20.72 -8.08 7.99
CA ASN A 46 20.72 -9.52 7.71
C ASN A 46 19.79 -9.83 6.50
N TYR A 47 19.67 -11.10 6.12
CA TYR A 47 18.79 -11.53 5.02
C TYR A 47 17.58 -12.36 5.51
N GLU A 48 17.26 -12.28 6.80
CA GLU A 48 16.13 -12.99 7.38
C GLU A 48 14.81 -12.43 6.84
N SER A 49 13.80 -13.30 6.74
CA SER A 49 12.50 -12.90 6.22
C SER A 49 11.60 -12.38 7.35
N TYR A 50 11.44 -11.06 7.40
CA TYR A 50 10.45 -10.38 8.27
C TYR A 50 9.17 -9.99 7.51
N GLY A 51 8.98 -10.55 6.30
CA GLY A 51 7.97 -10.10 5.35
C GLY A 51 8.42 -8.88 4.56
N VAL A 52 7.44 -8.04 4.19
CA VAL A 52 7.62 -6.81 3.41
C VAL A 52 7.79 -5.63 4.36
N SER A 53 8.82 -4.84 4.11
CA SER A 53 9.13 -3.63 4.85
C SER A 53 8.50 -2.39 4.24
N HIS A 54 8.50 -1.31 5.01
CA HIS A 54 8.10 0.00 4.50
C HIS A 54 8.97 0.39 3.29
N ALA A 55 8.34 1.04 2.31
CA ALA A 55 8.94 1.50 1.05
C ALA A 55 9.44 0.42 0.08
N ASP A 56 9.18 -0.87 0.32
CA ASP A 56 9.65 -1.93 -0.58
C ASP A 56 9.10 -1.83 -2.01
N ASP A 57 7.84 -1.42 -2.17
CA ASP A 57 7.23 -1.15 -3.47
C ASP A 57 7.88 0.06 -4.17
N VAL A 58 8.09 1.14 -3.43
CA VAL A 58 8.69 2.39 -3.95
C VAL A 58 10.15 2.16 -4.36
N ILE A 59 10.95 1.49 -3.52
CA ILE A 59 12.37 1.23 -3.79
C ILE A 59 12.52 0.32 -5.02
N LEU A 60 11.63 -0.66 -5.18
CA LEU A 60 11.63 -1.53 -6.35
C LEU A 60 11.42 -0.72 -7.65
N VAL A 61 10.62 0.35 -7.61
CA VAL A 61 10.35 1.23 -8.76
C VAL A 61 11.45 2.29 -8.97
N LEU A 62 11.82 3.04 -7.93
CA LEU A 62 12.62 4.28 -8.05
C LEU A 62 14.14 4.08 -8.07
N LYS A 63 14.64 2.83 -8.13
CA LYS A 63 16.08 2.53 -8.13
C LYS A 63 16.85 3.29 -7.04
N PHE A 64 16.29 3.29 -5.83
CA PHE A 64 16.86 4.01 -4.69
C PHE A 64 18.15 3.37 -4.15
N LEU A 65 18.33 2.06 -4.37
CA LEU A 65 19.52 1.32 -3.95
C LEU A 65 20.57 1.28 -5.07
N PRO A 66 21.87 1.27 -4.73
CA PRO A 66 22.95 1.22 -5.72
C PRO A 66 23.04 -0.13 -6.46
N LYS A 67 22.35 -1.17 -5.98
CA LYS A 67 22.33 -2.50 -6.59
C LYS A 67 21.19 -2.63 -7.58
N GLU A 68 21.51 -3.10 -8.77
CA GLU A 68 20.51 -3.46 -9.77
C GLU A 68 19.74 -4.71 -9.37
N THR A 69 18.43 -4.67 -9.59
CA THR A 69 17.57 -5.86 -9.48
C THR A 69 17.89 -6.84 -10.59
N THR A 70 18.09 -8.11 -10.24
CA THR A 70 18.54 -9.16 -11.18
C THR A 70 17.57 -10.34 -11.28
N ARG A 71 16.72 -10.55 -10.28
CA ARG A 71 15.74 -11.63 -10.25
C ARG A 71 14.62 -11.35 -11.23
N ALA A 72 14.32 -12.32 -12.10
CA ALA A 72 13.34 -12.18 -13.17
C ALA A 72 11.94 -11.82 -12.63
N GLU A 73 11.54 -12.39 -11.50
CA GLU A 73 10.27 -12.11 -10.84
C GLU A 73 10.21 -10.67 -10.30
N ASP A 74 11.32 -10.15 -9.77
CA ASP A 74 11.39 -8.77 -9.27
C ASP A 74 11.30 -7.77 -10.43
N LEU A 75 11.94 -8.08 -11.57
CA LEU A 75 11.84 -7.28 -12.79
C LEU A 75 10.41 -7.29 -13.35
N GLN A 76 9.73 -8.43 -13.34
CA GLN A 76 8.31 -8.52 -13.71
C GLN A 76 7.43 -7.70 -12.75
N MET A 77 7.70 -7.76 -11.45
CA MET A 77 6.95 -6.98 -10.47
C MET A 77 7.20 -5.48 -10.63
N ARG A 78 8.45 -5.06 -10.87
CA ARG A 78 8.79 -3.67 -11.20
C ARG A 78 8.02 -3.20 -12.43
N ALA A 79 8.00 -3.97 -13.51
CA ALA A 79 7.28 -3.63 -14.73
C ALA A 79 5.77 -3.46 -14.45
N ALA A 80 5.16 -4.38 -13.69
CA ALA A 80 3.77 -4.27 -13.30
C ALA A 80 3.46 -3.02 -12.45
N LEU A 81 4.32 -2.67 -11.50
CA LEU A 81 4.15 -1.44 -10.70
C LEU A 81 4.29 -0.17 -11.57
N LEU A 82 5.21 -0.17 -12.54
CA LEU A 82 5.36 0.92 -13.51
C LEU A 82 4.11 1.06 -14.39
N ASP A 83 3.57 -0.05 -14.89
CA ASP A 83 2.31 -0.05 -15.66
C ASP A 83 1.14 0.51 -14.85
N MET A 84 1.06 0.15 -13.57
CA MET A 84 0.04 0.65 -12.64
C MET A 84 0.13 2.17 -12.46
N ILE A 85 1.34 2.68 -12.18
CA ILE A 85 1.58 4.12 -11.99
C ILE A 85 1.26 4.86 -13.28
N TYR A 86 1.79 4.38 -14.42
CA TYR A 86 1.59 4.99 -15.72
C TYR A 86 0.11 5.03 -16.13
N SER A 87 -0.61 3.90 -15.99
CA SER A 87 -2.01 3.85 -16.39
C SER A 87 -2.88 4.72 -15.49
N TYR A 88 -2.61 4.79 -14.19
CA TYR A 88 -3.33 5.67 -13.29
C TYR A 88 -3.07 7.14 -13.62
N ALA A 89 -1.80 7.52 -13.83
CA ALA A 89 -1.44 8.89 -14.18
C ALA A 89 -2.06 9.36 -15.51
N THR A 90 -2.21 8.46 -16.48
CA THR A 90 -2.71 8.80 -17.83
C THR A 90 -4.22 8.66 -17.98
N THR A 91 -4.87 7.77 -17.23
CA THR A 91 -6.29 7.43 -17.43
C THR A 91 -7.16 7.51 -16.18
N GLY A 92 -6.55 7.70 -15.00
CA GLY A 92 -7.23 7.59 -13.70
C GLY A 92 -7.64 6.17 -13.32
N VAL A 93 -7.24 5.15 -14.09
CA VAL A 93 -7.56 3.74 -13.83
C VAL A 93 -6.25 2.94 -13.71
N PRO A 94 -5.93 2.38 -12.53
CA PRO A 94 -4.73 1.57 -12.38
C PRO A 94 -4.92 0.21 -13.08
N LYS A 95 -3.85 -0.26 -13.71
CA LYS A 95 -3.81 -1.53 -14.43
C LYS A 95 -2.59 -2.31 -13.96
N LEU A 96 -2.81 -3.59 -13.68
CA LEU A 96 -1.75 -4.54 -13.39
C LEU A 96 -1.86 -5.68 -14.41
N PRO A 97 -0.75 -6.11 -15.02
CA PRO A 97 -0.77 -7.23 -15.94
C PRO A 97 -1.19 -8.51 -15.21
N ASN A 98 -2.06 -9.31 -15.84
CA ASN A 98 -2.58 -10.57 -15.29
C ASN A 98 -3.35 -10.45 -13.97
N ALA A 99 -3.75 -9.24 -13.56
CA ALA A 99 -4.59 -9.03 -12.38
C ALA A 99 -6.09 -9.06 -12.74
N PRO A 100 -6.97 -9.43 -11.80
CA PRO A 100 -8.40 -9.22 -11.97
C PRO A 100 -8.71 -7.73 -12.14
N LYS A 101 -9.94 -7.42 -12.60
CA LYS A 101 -10.42 -6.04 -12.68
C LYS A 101 -10.29 -5.37 -11.31
N TRP A 102 -9.52 -4.29 -11.25
CA TRP A 102 -9.35 -3.53 -10.02
C TRP A 102 -10.63 -2.76 -9.70
N LEU A 103 -11.29 -3.15 -8.61
CA LEU A 103 -12.52 -2.52 -8.17
C LEU A 103 -12.22 -1.22 -7.43
N LYS A 104 -13.02 -0.19 -7.72
CA LYS A 104 -13.00 1.07 -6.97
C LYS A 104 -13.49 0.81 -5.55
N VAL A 105 -12.93 1.56 -4.61
CA VAL A 105 -13.47 1.66 -3.26
C VAL A 105 -14.86 2.29 -3.35
N LYS A 106 -15.87 1.58 -2.86
CA LYS A 106 -17.25 2.06 -2.84
C LYS A 106 -17.43 2.94 -1.59
N PRO A 107 -18.08 4.12 -1.72
CA PRO A 107 -18.39 4.93 -0.57
C PRO A 107 -19.33 4.18 0.37
N ASP A 108 -19.25 4.51 1.66
CA ASP A 108 -20.21 4.08 2.69
C ASP A 108 -20.32 2.54 2.83
N GLN A 109 -19.23 1.80 2.55
CA GLN A 109 -19.12 0.37 2.81
C GLN A 109 -18.44 0.08 4.15
N THR A 110 -18.87 -1.02 4.78
CA THR A 110 -18.22 -1.55 6.00
C THR A 110 -16.85 -2.16 5.71
N GLU A 111 -16.70 -2.79 4.55
CA GLU A 111 -15.45 -3.43 4.13
C GLU A 111 -14.68 -2.56 3.14
N LEU A 112 -13.37 -2.48 3.37
CA LEU A 112 -12.43 -1.89 2.42
C LEU A 112 -12.09 -2.92 1.35
N SER A 113 -12.45 -2.66 0.08
CA SER A 113 -11.94 -3.42 -1.06
C SER A 113 -10.56 -2.95 -1.49
N TYR A 114 -9.65 -3.87 -1.79
CA TYR A 114 -8.28 -3.55 -2.17
C TYR A 114 -7.65 -4.61 -3.08
N MET A 115 -6.71 -4.20 -3.92
CA MET A 115 -5.88 -5.13 -4.68
C MET A 115 -4.74 -5.63 -3.77
N GLU A 116 -4.71 -6.93 -3.52
CA GLU A 116 -3.54 -7.60 -2.98
C GLU A 116 -2.52 -7.81 -4.09
N ILE A 117 -1.30 -7.33 -3.90
CA ILE A 117 -0.17 -7.53 -4.82
C ILE A 117 0.87 -8.40 -4.09
N ALA A 118 0.69 -9.71 -4.18
CA ALA A 118 1.56 -10.69 -3.54
C ALA A 118 2.70 -11.17 -4.46
N GLY A 119 2.60 -10.90 -5.76
CA GLY A 119 3.67 -11.09 -6.74
C GLY A 119 3.23 -10.76 -8.17
N PRO A 120 4.14 -10.85 -9.16
CA PRO A 120 3.86 -10.48 -10.55
C PRO A 120 2.80 -11.35 -11.24
N ARG A 121 2.46 -12.50 -10.65
CA ARG A 121 1.43 -13.44 -11.12
C ARG A 121 0.45 -13.82 -10.01
N ASP A 122 0.54 -13.16 -8.86
CA ASP A 122 -0.31 -13.39 -7.69
C ASP A 122 -0.87 -12.05 -7.24
N MET A 123 -1.99 -11.70 -7.86
CA MET A 123 -2.72 -10.46 -7.59
C MET A 123 -4.20 -10.78 -7.49
N THR A 124 -4.82 -10.34 -6.41
CA THR A 124 -6.22 -10.69 -6.13
C THR A 124 -6.96 -9.52 -5.52
N MET A 125 -8.23 -9.36 -5.88
CA MET A 125 -9.11 -8.44 -5.15
C MET A 125 -9.49 -9.09 -3.81
N LYS A 126 -9.26 -8.35 -2.73
CA LYS A 126 -9.64 -8.73 -1.37
C LYS A 126 -10.53 -7.65 -0.76
N SER A 127 -11.23 -8.01 0.30
CA SER A 127 -11.93 -7.06 1.17
C SER A 127 -11.64 -7.34 2.63
N SER A 128 -11.76 -6.31 3.47
CA SER A 128 -11.62 -6.48 4.92
C SER A 128 -12.44 -5.43 5.67
N ALA A 129 -13.25 -5.89 6.61
CA ALA A 129 -13.87 -5.03 7.62
C ALA A 129 -12.85 -4.48 8.62
N ASP A 130 -11.73 -5.18 8.83
CA ASP A 130 -10.74 -4.88 9.88
C ASP A 130 -9.32 -4.69 9.33
N PHE A 131 -9.20 -3.99 8.19
CA PHE A 131 -7.90 -3.73 7.58
C PHE A 131 -6.96 -3.03 8.57
N GLY A 132 -5.78 -3.62 8.78
CA GLY A 132 -4.80 -3.07 9.73
C GLY A 132 -5.20 -3.19 11.20
N ASN A 133 -6.02 -4.18 11.57
CA ASN A 133 -6.50 -4.40 12.94
C ASN A 133 -7.14 -3.12 13.53
N LYS A 134 -7.84 -2.35 12.69
CA LYS A 134 -8.35 -1.02 13.05
C LYS A 134 -9.29 -1.07 14.25
N THR A 135 -10.04 -2.17 14.40
CA THR A 135 -10.98 -2.40 15.51
C THR A 135 -10.23 -2.48 16.83
N PHE A 136 -9.15 -3.26 16.87
CA PHE A 136 -8.27 -3.33 18.03
C PHE A 136 -7.66 -1.97 18.36
N TRP A 137 -7.07 -1.27 17.38
CA TRP A 137 -6.43 0.02 17.66
C TRP A 137 -7.43 1.10 18.10
N SER A 138 -8.66 1.07 17.57
CA SER A 138 -9.71 2.00 17.99
C SER A 138 -10.26 1.73 19.40
N SER A 139 -10.15 0.50 19.92
CA SER A 139 -10.66 0.17 21.25
C SER A 139 -9.77 0.68 22.39
N LEU A 140 -8.53 1.07 22.09
CA LEU A 140 -7.57 1.52 23.09
C LEU A 140 -7.81 2.96 23.56
N GLY A 141 -8.66 3.73 22.87
CA GLY A 141 -9.05 5.07 23.30
C GLY A 141 -7.90 6.09 23.32
N PHE A 142 -6.89 5.91 22.47
CA PHE A 142 -5.80 6.88 22.37
C PHE A 142 -6.32 8.23 21.86
N ASN A 143 -6.09 9.27 22.63
CA ASN A 143 -6.28 10.64 22.19
C ASN A 143 -5.05 11.10 21.40
N GLU A 144 -5.01 10.70 20.14
CA GLU A 144 -3.93 11.05 19.22
C GLU A 144 -4.10 12.48 18.70
N ASN A 145 -2.98 13.21 18.56
CA ASN A 145 -2.94 14.56 17.99
C ASN A 145 -3.59 15.67 18.85
N GLU A 146 -3.87 15.45 20.14
CA GLU A 146 -4.36 16.53 21.03
C GLU A 146 -3.39 17.70 21.18
N ASN A 147 -2.09 17.42 21.03
CA ASN A 147 -1.02 18.43 21.02
C ASN A 147 -0.47 18.67 19.60
N TYR A 148 -1.19 18.24 18.55
CA TYR A 148 -0.79 18.54 17.19
C TYR A 148 -1.11 20.01 16.91
N ASN A 149 -0.14 20.87 17.22
CA ASN A 149 -0.13 22.24 16.74
C ASN A 149 0.04 22.17 15.23
N GLY A 150 -1.05 22.30 14.48
CA GLY A 150 -1.01 22.36 13.02
C GLY A 150 0.07 23.36 12.61
N ILE A 151 1.10 22.88 11.92
CA ILE A 151 2.03 23.77 11.22
C ILE A 151 1.14 24.54 10.24
N TYR A 152 1.05 25.85 10.40
CA TYR A 152 0.41 26.71 9.41
C TYR A 152 1.11 26.45 8.07
N ASP A 153 0.34 26.07 7.06
CA ASP A 153 0.86 25.95 5.70
C ASP A 153 1.44 27.32 5.29
N GLU A 154 2.76 27.43 5.24
CA GLU A 154 3.44 28.49 4.49
C GLU A 154 3.52 28.06 3.03
N PHE A 155 2.43 28.23 2.27
CA PHE A 155 2.44 28.42 0.81
C PHE A 155 1.21 29.21 0.36
#